data_AF-A0A2V8SW48-F1
#
_entry.id   AF-A0A2V8SW48-F1
#
_cell.length_a   1.000
_cell.length_b   1.000
_cell.length_c   1.000
_cell.angle_alpha   90.00
_cell.angle_beta   90.00
_cell.angle_gamma   90.00
#
_symmetry.space_group_name_H-M   'P 1'
#
loop_
_entity.id
_entity.type
_entity.pdbx_description
1 polymer ?
#
loop_
_entity_poly.entity_id
_entity_poly.type
_entity_poly.pdbx_seq_one_letter_code
_entity_poly.pdbx_strand_id
1 'polypeptide(L)'
;MNNLFFACTDCKVYVDAGYRWASWWLEEPGIVKRGKPVSVASVLSAREYWTPAKTDGAQWLYTEVLPSVRRFLEEHKGHHLMFGNTADFLASDGDGLLDWMQVGFLPLLLPRYFVERLGFKTWDQVSNFIARQDSAPWWWMREWDDLHAKVRKKFHELVESGSACKRSLGCKSTSH
;
A
#
# COMPACT_ATOMS: atom_id res chain seq x y z
N MET A 1 17.20 2.90 2.95
CA MET A 1 16.57 3.53 1.76
C MET A 1 15.37 4.31 2.27
N ASN A 2 15.36 5.64 2.14
CA ASN A 2 14.42 6.53 2.85
C ASN A 2 13.08 6.69 2.12
N ASN A 3 12.43 5.58 1.74
CA ASN A 3 11.16 5.65 1.01
C ASN A 3 10.10 6.34 1.88
N LEU A 4 9.37 7.26 1.27
CA LEU A 4 8.33 8.06 1.93
C LEU A 4 6.98 7.67 1.37
N PHE A 5 6.01 7.55 2.25
CA PHE A 5 4.68 7.04 1.95
C PHE A 5 3.61 7.92 2.59
N PHE A 6 2.44 7.91 1.97
CA PHE A 6 1.19 8.20 2.66
C PHE A 6 0.55 6.89 3.09
N ALA A 7 0.18 6.78 4.36
CA ALA A 7 -0.40 5.60 4.95
C ALA A 7 -1.78 5.91 5.54
N CYS A 8 -2.78 5.11 5.21
CA CYS A 8 -4.09 5.15 5.83
C CYS A 8 -4.14 4.08 6.94
N THR A 9 -4.19 4.51 8.20
CA THR A 9 -4.18 3.59 9.35
C THR A 9 -5.50 2.87 9.53
N ASP A 10 -6.60 3.44 9.04
CA ASP A 10 -7.94 2.84 9.12
C ASP A 10 -8.07 1.65 8.17
N CYS A 11 -7.63 1.83 6.92
CA CYS A 11 -7.68 0.79 5.89
C CYS A 11 -6.44 -0.13 5.89
N LYS A 12 -5.40 0.26 6.63
CA LYS A 12 -4.07 -0.38 6.61
C LYS A 12 -3.51 -0.48 5.19
N VAL A 13 -3.58 0.60 4.43
CA VAL A 13 -3.01 0.69 3.08
C VAL A 13 -2.05 1.87 2.99
N TYR A 14 -1.07 1.82 2.09
CA TYR A 14 -0.12 2.91 1.90
C TYR A 14 0.32 3.04 0.44
N VAL A 15 0.76 4.22 0.05
CA VAL A 15 1.18 4.55 -1.33
C VAL A 15 2.53 5.28 -1.31
N ASP A 16 3.38 5.01 -2.29
CA ASP A 16 4.65 5.72 -2.47
C ASP A 16 4.41 7.20 -2.74
N ALA A 17 5.07 8.08 -1.98
CA ALA A 17 4.91 9.52 -2.07
C ALA A 17 5.89 10.19 -3.07
N GLY A 18 6.73 9.43 -3.78
CA GLY A 18 7.75 9.93 -4.71
C GLY A 18 9.15 10.07 -4.10
N TYR A 19 9.45 9.31 -3.03
CA TYR A 19 10.76 9.29 -2.39
C TYR A 19 11.31 10.71 -2.07
N ARG A 20 12.47 11.09 -2.61
CA ARG A 20 13.10 12.41 -2.41
C ARG A 20 12.20 13.57 -2.86
N TRP A 21 11.30 13.34 -3.81
CA TRP A 21 10.37 14.36 -4.28
C TRP A 21 9.43 14.83 -3.17
N ALA A 22 8.88 13.90 -2.39
CA ALA A 22 8.07 14.25 -1.22
C ALA A 22 8.88 14.97 -0.14
N SER A 23 10.15 14.59 0.04
CA SER A 23 11.04 15.27 0.98
C SER A 23 11.17 16.76 0.65
N TRP A 24 11.52 17.09 -0.60
CA TRP A 24 11.78 18.48 -1.01
C TRP A 24 10.53 19.35 -1.06
N TRP A 25 9.39 18.79 -1.49
CA TRP A 25 8.21 19.60 -1.80
C TRP A 25 7.08 19.51 -0.79
N LEU A 26 7.17 18.60 0.18
CA LEU A 26 6.17 18.46 1.24
C LEU A 26 6.80 18.50 2.63
N GLU A 27 7.87 17.72 2.87
CA GLU A 27 8.47 17.61 4.21
C GLU A 27 9.30 18.85 4.57
N GLU A 28 10.25 19.25 3.73
CA GLU A 28 11.12 20.41 3.96
C GLU A 28 10.35 21.74 4.09
N PRO A 29 9.30 22.01 3.28
CA PRO A 29 8.45 23.19 3.47
C PRO A 29 7.51 23.09 4.68
N GLY A 30 7.45 21.93 5.36
CA GLY A 30 6.62 21.71 6.55
C GLY A 30 5.13 21.46 6.28
N ILE A 31 4.75 21.12 5.04
CA ILE A 31 3.37 20.75 4.68
C ILE A 31 2.99 19.42 5.33
N VAL A 32 3.95 18.50 5.44
CA VAL A 32 3.83 17.23 6.16
C VAL A 32 5.03 17.04 7.08
N LYS A 33 4.90 16.13 8.04
CA LYS A 33 5.99 15.73 8.94
C LYS A 33 5.92 14.23 9.20
N ARG A 34 7.07 13.55 9.20
CA ARG A 34 7.13 12.10 9.50
C ARG A 34 6.45 11.74 10.82
N GLY A 35 5.71 10.64 10.80
CA GLY A 35 4.97 10.12 11.95
C GLY A 35 3.83 11.02 12.41
N LYS A 36 3.41 12.01 11.60
CA LYS A 36 2.30 12.92 11.93
C LYS A 36 1.10 12.73 11.01
N PRO A 37 -0.11 13.07 11.50
CA PRO A 37 -1.30 13.11 10.66
C PRO A 37 -1.15 14.05 9.47
N VAL A 38 -1.80 13.71 8.37
CA VAL A 38 -1.74 14.46 7.10
C VAL A 38 -3.03 15.24 6.88
N SER A 39 -2.89 16.53 6.58
CA SER A 39 -3.98 17.32 6.01
C SER A 39 -4.00 17.11 4.49
N VAL A 40 -5.02 16.39 3.99
CA VAL A 40 -5.18 16.16 2.54
C VAL A 40 -5.30 17.45 1.77
N ALA A 41 -6.07 18.42 2.29
CA ALA A 41 -6.23 19.72 1.65
C ALA A 41 -4.88 20.45 1.48
N SER A 42 -4.03 20.41 2.52
CA SER A 42 -2.70 21.03 2.47
C SER A 42 -1.82 20.38 1.41
N VAL A 43 -1.79 19.04 1.34
CA VAL A 43 -1.00 18.31 0.32
C VAL A 43 -1.53 18.57 -1.09
N LEU A 44 -2.85 18.54 -1.30
CA LEU A 44 -3.45 18.81 -2.62
C LEU A 44 -3.22 20.25 -3.08
N SER A 45 -3.04 21.19 -2.14
CA SER A 45 -2.72 22.59 -2.44
C SER A 45 -1.24 22.86 -2.75
N ALA A 46 -0.34 21.92 -2.46
CA ALA A 46 1.10 22.04 -2.67
C ALA A 46 1.46 21.91 -4.16
N ARG A 47 1.36 23.02 -4.90
CA ARG A 47 1.47 23.03 -6.37
C ARG A 47 2.76 22.41 -6.87
N GLU A 48 3.88 22.75 -6.25
CA GLU A 48 5.23 22.34 -6.62
C GLU A 48 5.39 20.81 -6.56
N TYR A 49 4.76 20.14 -5.58
CA TYR A 49 4.75 18.69 -5.47
C TYR A 49 4.03 18.02 -6.66
N TRP A 50 3.00 18.65 -7.21
CA TRP A 50 2.20 18.09 -8.31
C TRP A 50 2.73 18.42 -9.70
N THR A 51 3.71 19.32 -9.82
CA THR A 51 4.23 19.80 -11.11
C THR A 51 5.74 19.59 -11.22
N PRO A 52 6.24 18.34 -11.20
CA PRO A 52 7.64 18.08 -11.49
C PRO A 52 8.04 18.54 -12.90
N ALA A 53 9.28 18.99 -13.05
CA ALA A 53 9.85 19.22 -14.37
C ALA A 53 9.83 17.91 -15.16
N LYS A 54 9.30 17.95 -16.38
CA LYS A 54 9.18 16.78 -17.25
C LYS A 54 10.54 16.47 -17.87
N THR A 55 11.35 15.72 -17.15
CA THR A 55 12.62 15.17 -17.64
C THR A 55 12.49 13.65 -17.78
N ASP A 56 13.24 13.05 -18.70
CA ASP A 56 13.15 11.62 -19.03
C ASP A 56 13.42 10.72 -17.81
N GLY A 57 14.33 11.14 -16.91
CA GLY A 57 14.67 10.40 -15.70
C GLY A 57 13.58 10.38 -14.61
N ALA A 58 12.54 11.21 -14.75
CA ALA A 58 11.44 11.33 -13.77
C ALA A 58 10.08 10.95 -14.36
N GLN A 59 10.03 10.28 -15.52
CA GLN A 59 8.77 9.96 -16.20
C GLN A 59 7.79 9.20 -15.31
N TRP A 60 8.25 8.13 -14.68
CA TRP A 60 7.45 7.30 -13.77
C TRP A 60 6.84 8.09 -12.59
N LEU A 61 7.51 9.14 -12.12
CA LEU A 61 7.01 9.97 -11.02
C LEU A 61 5.71 10.68 -11.43
N TYR A 62 5.67 11.32 -12.59
CA TYR A 62 4.49 12.08 -13.02
C TYR A 62 3.46 11.25 -13.79
N THR A 63 3.83 10.11 -14.40
CA THR A 63 2.87 9.24 -15.09
C THR A 63 2.21 8.22 -14.17
N GLU A 64 2.94 7.70 -13.17
CA GLU A 64 2.45 6.59 -12.35
C GLU A 64 2.24 6.99 -10.88
N VAL A 65 3.26 7.58 -10.25
CA VAL A 65 3.26 7.81 -8.80
C VAL A 65 2.33 8.94 -8.41
N LEU A 66 2.53 10.16 -8.91
CA LEU A 66 1.72 11.31 -8.53
C LEU A 66 0.22 11.11 -8.83
N PRO A 67 -0.18 10.55 -9.99
CA PRO A 67 -1.59 10.20 -10.21
C PRO A 67 -2.13 9.18 -9.18
N SER A 68 -1.32 8.19 -8.81
CA SER A 68 -1.69 7.21 -7.78
C SER A 68 -1.82 7.84 -6.38
N VAL A 69 -0.90 8.74 -6.00
CA VAL A 69 -0.96 9.48 -4.74
C VAL A 69 -2.22 10.35 -4.69
N ARG A 70 -2.52 11.09 -5.77
CA ARG A 70 -3.70 11.95 -5.82
C ARG A 70 -4.99 11.16 -5.59
N ARG A 71 -5.14 10.04 -6.30
CA ARG A 71 -6.29 9.14 -6.13
C ARG A 71 -6.36 8.60 -4.70
N PHE A 72 -5.25 8.14 -4.14
CA PHE A 72 -5.20 7.65 -2.77
C PHE A 72 -5.66 8.72 -1.76
N LEU A 73 -5.15 9.95 -1.87
CA LEU A 73 -5.51 11.03 -0.96
C LEU A 73 -6.99 11.40 -1.05
N GLU A 74 -7.56 11.41 -2.25
CA GLU A 74 -9.00 11.68 -2.46
C GLU A 74 -9.90 10.57 -1.91
N GLU A 75 -9.53 9.30 -2.16
CA GLU A 75 -10.27 8.13 -1.67
C GLU A 75 -10.25 8.03 -0.14
N HIS A 76 -9.16 8.49 0.50
CA HIS A 76 -8.94 8.37 1.93
C HIS A 76 -9.02 9.70 2.70
N LYS A 77 -9.57 10.77 2.10
CA LYS A 77 -9.61 12.11 2.73
C LYS A 77 -10.37 12.19 4.04
N GLY A 78 -11.28 11.26 4.29
CA GLY A 78 -12.04 11.16 5.54
C GLY A 78 -11.42 10.20 6.57
N HIS A 79 -10.27 9.61 6.28
CA HIS A 79 -9.62 8.61 7.13
C HIS A 79 -8.42 9.22 7.88
N HIS A 80 -7.89 8.46 8.84
CA HIS A 80 -6.63 8.79 9.49
C HIS A 80 -5.45 8.48 8.55
N LEU A 81 -4.91 9.54 7.96
CA LEU A 81 -3.72 9.49 7.12
C LEU A 81 -2.48 9.92 7.88
N MET A 82 -1.37 9.22 7.66
CA MET A 82 -0.05 9.52 8.18
C MET A 82 0.96 9.67 7.03
N PHE A 83 1.97 10.49 7.24
CA PHE A 83 3.12 10.60 6.34
C PHE A 83 4.37 10.04 7.02
N GLY A 84 5.15 9.23 6.30
CA GLY A 84 6.39 8.70 6.84
C GLY A 84 6.99 7.57 6.04
N ASN A 85 8.06 6.99 6.57
CA ASN A 85 8.57 5.70 6.12
C ASN A 85 7.81 4.56 6.81
N THR A 86 8.08 3.32 6.41
CA THR A 86 7.41 2.13 6.97
C THR A 86 7.57 1.99 8.48
N ALA A 87 8.69 2.40 9.08
CA ALA A 87 8.88 2.33 10.53
C ALA A 87 7.96 3.30 11.29
N ASP A 88 7.47 4.37 10.64
CA ASP A 88 6.59 5.36 11.28
C ASP A 88 5.16 4.86 11.50
N PHE A 89 4.69 3.86 10.72
CA PHE A 89 3.30 3.39 10.77
C PHE A 89 3.13 1.86 10.83
N LEU A 90 4.19 1.09 10.60
CA LEU A 90 4.19 -0.37 10.76
C LEU A 90 4.65 -0.83 12.16
N ALA A 91 4.92 0.10 13.08
CA ALA A 91 5.44 -0.22 14.41
C ALA A 91 4.37 -0.83 15.33
N SER A 92 4.37 -2.16 15.47
CA SER A 92 4.58 -2.91 16.72
C SER A 92 4.09 -4.35 16.53
N ASP A 93 4.97 -5.30 16.82
CA ASP A 93 4.85 -6.76 16.72
C ASP A 93 5.16 -7.32 15.31
N GLY A 94 6.11 -8.26 15.27
CA GLY A 94 6.93 -8.63 14.10
C GLY A 94 6.21 -9.11 12.83
N ASP A 95 4.89 -9.23 12.86
CA ASP A 95 4.05 -9.63 11.72
C ASP A 95 3.15 -8.49 11.21
N GLY A 96 3.18 -7.31 11.85
CA GLY A 96 2.31 -6.17 11.54
C GLY A 96 2.41 -5.72 10.08
N LEU A 97 3.54 -5.93 9.40
CA LEU A 97 3.69 -5.67 7.96
C LEU A 97 2.65 -6.42 7.10
N LEU A 98 2.27 -7.65 7.49
CA LEU A 98 1.39 -8.52 6.69
C LEU A 98 -0.07 -8.06 6.69
N ASP A 99 -0.44 -7.18 7.62
CA ASP A 99 -1.75 -6.54 7.69
C ASP A 99 -1.88 -5.32 6.77
N TRP A 100 -0.76 -4.86 6.21
CA TRP A 100 -0.74 -3.70 5.32
C TRP A 100 -0.65 -4.10 3.86
N MET A 101 -1.21 -3.25 3.00
CA MET A 101 -1.10 -3.39 1.55
C MET A 101 -0.57 -2.10 0.92
N GLN A 102 0.52 -2.22 0.15
CA GLN A 102 0.93 -1.14 -0.73
C GLN A 102 -0.01 -1.06 -1.93
N VAL A 103 -0.44 0.15 -2.27
CA VAL A 103 -1.23 0.45 -3.45
C VAL A 103 -0.49 1.43 -4.36
N GLY A 104 -0.96 1.57 -5.60
CA GLY A 104 -0.35 2.46 -6.58
C GLY A 104 0.73 1.77 -7.41
N PHE A 105 1.77 2.52 -7.75
CA PHE A 105 2.86 2.06 -8.61
C PHE A 105 3.73 1.01 -7.91
N LEU A 106 3.91 -0.15 -8.56
CA LEU A 106 4.73 -1.29 -8.09
C LEU A 106 4.41 -1.75 -6.65
N PRO A 107 3.22 -2.33 -6.42
CA PRO A 107 2.83 -2.78 -5.08
C PRO A 107 3.71 -3.94 -4.60
N LEU A 108 3.97 -3.99 -3.29
CA LEU A 108 4.58 -5.18 -2.69
C LEU A 108 3.61 -6.36 -2.77
N LEU A 109 4.14 -7.49 -3.23
CA LEU A 109 3.45 -8.77 -3.27
C LEU A 109 3.32 -9.30 -1.84
N LEU A 110 2.24 -8.96 -1.13
CA LEU A 110 1.93 -9.40 0.23
C LEU A 110 0.53 -10.05 0.27
N PRO A 111 0.17 -10.79 1.34
CA PRO A 111 -1.09 -11.56 1.40
C PRO A 111 -2.34 -10.78 0.97
N ARG A 112 -2.51 -9.56 1.49
CA ARG A 112 -3.64 -8.70 1.15
C ARG A 112 -3.69 -8.34 -0.34
N TYR A 113 -2.54 -8.14 -0.99
CA TYR A 113 -2.51 -7.89 -2.43
C TYR A 113 -3.07 -9.08 -3.22
N PHE A 114 -2.64 -10.31 -2.90
CA PHE A 114 -3.14 -11.51 -3.57
C PHE A 114 -4.65 -11.70 -3.38
N VAL A 115 -5.15 -11.51 -2.15
CA VAL A 115 -6.57 -11.75 -1.83
C VAL A 115 -7.47 -10.62 -2.33
N GLU A 116 -7.11 -9.37 -2.06
CA GLU A 116 -7.98 -8.21 -2.30
C GLU A 116 -7.84 -7.64 -3.71
N ARG A 117 -6.62 -7.61 -4.28
CA ARG A 117 -6.39 -7.06 -5.63
C ARG A 117 -6.49 -8.12 -6.73
N LEU A 118 -5.86 -9.27 -6.51
CA LEU A 118 -5.88 -10.35 -7.52
C LEU A 118 -7.03 -11.34 -7.34
N GLY A 119 -7.75 -11.26 -6.22
CA GLY A 119 -8.90 -12.13 -5.95
C GLY A 119 -8.54 -13.58 -5.70
N PHE A 120 -7.28 -13.90 -5.40
CA PHE A 120 -6.83 -15.28 -5.19
C PHE A 120 -7.53 -15.90 -3.97
N LYS A 121 -7.75 -17.21 -4.08
CA LYS A 121 -8.44 -18.05 -3.10
C LYS A 121 -7.61 -19.24 -2.64
N THR A 122 -6.58 -19.62 -3.39
CA THR A 122 -5.70 -20.74 -3.02
C THR A 122 -4.24 -20.34 -3.04
N TRP A 123 -3.43 -21.03 -2.25
CA TRP A 123 -1.98 -20.81 -2.22
C TRP A 123 -1.29 -21.24 -3.53
N ASP A 124 -1.87 -22.19 -4.26
CA ASP A 124 -1.36 -22.58 -5.58
C ASP A 124 -1.44 -21.44 -6.58
N GLN A 125 -2.46 -20.57 -6.50
CA GLN A 125 -2.54 -19.37 -7.34
C GLN A 125 -1.39 -18.41 -7.03
N VAL A 126 -1.07 -18.20 -5.74
CA VAL A 126 0.06 -17.39 -5.29
C VAL A 126 1.37 -17.98 -5.83
N SER A 127 1.57 -19.28 -5.64
CA SER A 127 2.78 -19.99 -6.04
C SER A 127 3.00 -19.93 -7.56
N ASN A 128 1.95 -20.18 -8.34
CA ASN A 128 1.98 -20.08 -9.80
C ASN A 128 2.22 -18.66 -10.29
N PHE A 129 1.68 -17.66 -9.61
CA PHE A 129 1.89 -16.26 -9.95
C PHE A 129 3.35 -15.85 -9.73
N ILE A 130 3.93 -16.19 -8.57
CA ILE A 130 5.31 -15.85 -8.23
C ILE A 130 6.31 -16.58 -9.13
N ALA A 131 6.06 -17.86 -9.45
CA ALA A 131 6.92 -18.63 -10.36
C ALA A 131 7.02 -18.07 -11.78
N ARG A 132 6.09 -17.19 -12.18
CA ARG A 132 6.07 -16.51 -13.49
C ARG A 132 6.70 -15.12 -13.46
N GLN A 133 7.08 -14.60 -12.29
CA GLN A 133 7.73 -13.30 -12.18
C GLN A 133 9.23 -13.44 -12.46
N ASP A 134 9.83 -12.40 -13.04
CA ASP A 134 11.29 -12.34 -13.25
C ASP A 134 12.08 -12.32 -11.92
N SER A 135 11.44 -11.88 -10.84
CA SER A 135 12.00 -11.93 -9.50
C SER A 135 10.95 -12.34 -8.48
N ALA A 136 11.31 -13.27 -7.61
CA ALA A 136 10.50 -13.63 -6.47
C ALA A 136 10.60 -12.54 -5.39
N PRO A 137 9.52 -12.27 -4.64
CA PRO A 137 9.61 -11.34 -3.52
C PRO A 137 10.55 -11.89 -2.46
N TRP A 138 11.21 -11.01 -1.72
CA TRP A 138 12.26 -11.36 -0.77
C TRP A 138 11.82 -12.39 0.30
N TRP A 139 10.54 -12.40 0.68
CA TRP A 139 9.96 -13.34 1.63
C TRP A 139 9.63 -14.73 1.05
N TRP A 140 9.79 -14.93 -0.27
CA TRP A 140 9.59 -16.23 -0.95
C TRP A 140 10.82 -17.14 -0.87
N MET A 141 11.97 -16.59 -0.48
CA MET A 141 13.23 -17.33 -0.41
C MET A 141 13.23 -18.29 0.78
N ARG A 142 13.66 -19.54 0.57
CA ARG A 142 13.68 -20.61 1.60
C ARG A 142 14.57 -20.31 2.80
N GLU A 143 15.53 -19.41 2.65
CA GLU A 143 16.36 -18.93 3.76
C GLU A 143 15.54 -18.18 4.83
N TRP A 144 14.28 -17.84 4.53
CA TRP A 144 13.34 -17.13 5.37
C TRP A 144 12.07 -17.96 5.63
N ASP A 145 12.23 -19.28 5.83
CA ASP A 145 11.11 -20.24 5.94
C ASP A 145 10.03 -19.82 6.96
N ASP A 146 10.42 -19.23 8.09
CA ASP A 146 9.49 -18.71 9.10
C ASP A 146 8.59 -17.61 8.54
N LEU A 147 9.16 -16.70 7.74
CA LEU A 147 8.38 -15.61 7.15
C LEU A 147 7.50 -16.12 6.01
N HIS A 148 8.00 -17.02 5.16
CA HIS A 148 7.19 -17.65 4.12
C HIS A 148 5.98 -18.38 4.74
N ALA A 149 6.17 -19.10 5.84
CA ALA A 149 5.10 -19.75 6.59
C ALA A 149 4.10 -18.73 7.17
N LYS A 150 4.57 -17.61 7.74
CA LYS A 150 3.71 -16.53 8.24
C LYS A 150 2.89 -15.87 7.15
N VAL A 151 3.49 -15.57 6.00
CA VAL A 151 2.80 -15.01 4.82
C VAL A 151 1.71 -15.97 4.34
N ARG A 152 2.04 -17.27 4.24
CA ARG A 152 1.07 -18.31 3.87
C ARG A 152 -0.08 -18.41 4.85
N LYS A 153 0.22 -18.44 6.15
CA LYS A 153 -0.79 -18.46 7.22
C LYS A 153 -1.72 -17.25 7.10
N LYS A 154 -1.16 -16.04 6.96
CA LYS A 154 -1.94 -14.80 6.81
C LYS A 154 -2.83 -14.82 5.58
N PHE A 155 -2.33 -15.34 4.45
CA PHE A 155 -3.15 -15.51 3.24
C PHE A 155 -4.39 -16.36 3.51
N HIS A 156 -4.23 -17.50 4.19
CA HIS A 156 -5.37 -18.36 4.53
C HIS A 156 -6.37 -17.66 5.46
N GLU A 157 -5.90 -16.97 6.51
CA GLU A 157 -6.75 -16.17 7.40
C GLU A 157 -7.57 -15.11 6.64
N LEU A 158 -6.96 -14.43 5.67
CA LEU A 158 -7.64 -13.42 4.83
C LEU A 158 -8.69 -14.04 3.89
N VAL A 159 -8.41 -15.20 3.30
CA VAL A 159 -9.37 -15.91 2.45
C VAL A 159 -10.58 -16.39 3.28
N GLU A 160 -10.34 -16.90 4.49
CA GLU A 160 -11.39 -17.37 5.40
C GLU A 160 -12.25 -16.21 5.91
N SER A 161 -11.64 -15.11 6.37
CA SER A 161 -12.36 -13.93 6.85
C SER A 161 -13.14 -13.21 5.74
N GLY A 162 -12.58 -13.10 4.53
CA GLY A 162 -13.29 -12.59 3.36
C GLY A 162 -14.48 -13.47 2.93
N SER A 163 -14.41 -14.77 3.22
CA SER A 163 -15.52 -15.72 3.01
C SER A 163 -16.57 -15.63 4.13
N ALA A 164 -16.17 -15.29 5.36
CA ALA A 164 -17.07 -15.09 6.49
C ALA A 164 -17.84 -13.76 6.41
N CYS A 165 -17.19 -12.67 6.01
CA CYS A 165 -17.83 -11.35 5.82
C CYS A 165 -18.90 -11.39 4.71
N LYS A 166 -18.71 -12.22 3.67
CA LYS A 166 -19.74 -12.45 2.64
C LYS A 166 -20.93 -13.30 3.13
N ARG A 167 -20.75 -14.12 4.17
CA ARG A 167 -21.85 -14.91 4.77
C ARG A 167 -22.68 -14.11 5.77
N SER A 168 -22.10 -13.10 6.43
CA SER A 168 -22.82 -12.24 7.39
C SER A 168 -23.61 -11.09 6.74
N LEU A 169 -23.33 -10.75 5.47
CA LEU A 169 -24.07 -9.73 4.71
C LEU A 169 -25.22 -10.29 3.86
N GLY A 170 -25.66 -11.52 4.12
CA GLY A 170 -26.82 -12.12 3.46
C GLY A 170 -28.16 -11.57 3.97
N CYS A 171 -28.56 -10.35 3.58
CA CYS A 171 -29.97 -9.99 3.39
C CYS A 171 -30.17 -8.62 2.72
N LYS A 172 -30.46 -8.64 1.41
CA LYS A 172 -31.58 -7.97 0.73
C LYS A 172 -31.21 -7.79 -0.75
N SER A 173 -31.59 -8.78 -1.55
CA SER A 173 -31.84 -8.60 -2.97
C SER A 173 -33.08 -7.73 -3.12
N THR A 174 -32.92 -6.45 -3.45
CA THR A 174 -33.98 -5.67 -4.09
C THR A 174 -33.82 -5.82 -5.59
N SER A 175 -34.68 -6.65 -6.17
CA SER A 175 -34.99 -6.71 -7.60
C SER A 175 -35.52 -5.33 -8.04
N HIS A 176 -35.04 -4.84 -9.17
CA HIS A 176 -35.70 -3.80 -9.96
C HIS A 176 -36.59 -4.45 -11.01
#